data_AF-A0A0F9DME5-F1
#
_entry.id   AF-A0A0F9DME5-F1
#
_cell.length_a   1.000
_cell.length_b   1.000
_cell.length_c   1.000
_cell.angle_alpha   90.00
_cell.angle_beta   90.00
_cell.angle_gamma   90.00
#
_symmetry.space_group_name_H-M   'P 1'
#
loop_
_entity.id
_entity.type
_entity.pdbx_description
1 polymer ?
#
loop_
_entity_poly.entity_id
_entity_poly.type
_entity_poly.pdbx_seq_one_letter_code
_entity_poly.pdbx_strand_id
1 'polypeptide(L)'
;MLVRYIPRHRLSKKDPNLPISEPVEPIIYYLDPGVPEPVKTALLEGAKWWDEAFAQAGYKNAFIVKVLPDNADPMDIRYNVIQWVHRATRGWSYGSSVIDPRTGEILKGHVTLGSLRVRQDILIAEALAAPYLQGNEVAKTLQAMALNRIRQLSAHEIGHTLGIAHNFSASVANRASVMDYPHPLVGFNDKGELDVSRGYANGMGQWDTQVIKYGYSDFRNLDESAELAAILADNQAKGLEFISDSDARAQGGAHPTAHLWDNGSSPSEELLRVLKVRQQALTNFGINNIKVGTSLSQLEEMLVPLYLFHRYQVESAVKLIAGVDYEYEVRGEGAVKGAQVVAKQTQQQALA
;
A
#
# COMPACT_ATOMS: atom_id res chain seq x y z
N MET A 1 -35.84 -0.60 -4.16
CA MET A 1 -34.87 -1.69 -3.96
C MET A 1 -33.48 -1.07 -4.06
N LEU A 2 -32.61 -1.24 -3.06
CA LEU A 2 -31.23 -0.71 -3.09
C LEU A 2 -30.36 -1.71 -3.86
N VAL A 3 -29.75 -1.28 -4.97
CA VAL A 3 -28.77 -2.08 -5.71
C VAL A 3 -27.37 -1.58 -5.35
N ARG A 4 -26.45 -2.49 -5.05
CA ARG A 4 -25.04 -2.20 -4.77
C ARG A 4 -24.19 -2.87 -5.84
N TYR A 5 -23.52 -2.07 -6.66
CA TYR A 5 -22.58 -2.58 -7.65
C TYR A 5 -21.17 -2.67 -7.06
N ILE A 6 -20.40 -3.65 -7.52
CA ILE A 6 -18.95 -3.68 -7.33
C ILE A 6 -18.34 -2.79 -8.42
N PRO A 7 -17.66 -1.69 -8.07
CA PRO A 7 -16.95 -0.88 -9.06
C PRO A 7 -15.83 -1.70 -9.69
N ARG A 8 -15.88 -1.94 -11.01
CA ARG A 8 -14.81 -2.66 -11.72
C ARG A 8 -14.72 -2.27 -13.18
N HIS A 9 -13.53 -2.38 -13.76
CA HIS A 9 -13.39 -2.29 -15.22
C HIS A 9 -14.14 -3.45 -15.88
N ARG A 10 -14.66 -3.21 -17.09
CA ARG A 10 -15.21 -4.30 -17.89
C ARG A 10 -14.09 -5.25 -18.28
N LEU A 11 -14.24 -6.51 -17.89
CA LEU A 11 -13.32 -7.58 -18.26
C LEU A 11 -14.11 -8.86 -18.51
N SER A 12 -13.77 -9.57 -19.56
CA SER A 12 -14.39 -10.86 -19.89
C SER A 12 -13.40 -11.71 -20.66
N LYS A 13 -13.39 -13.02 -20.39
CA LYS A 13 -12.55 -13.94 -21.15
C LYS A 13 -13.01 -14.00 -22.60
N LYS A 14 -12.03 -14.02 -23.51
CA LYS A 14 -12.25 -14.29 -24.94
C LYS A 14 -12.80 -15.70 -25.15
N ASP A 15 -12.26 -16.70 -24.43
CA ASP A 15 -12.83 -18.04 -24.33
C ASP A 15 -13.24 -18.33 -22.87
N PRO A 16 -14.54 -18.28 -22.53
CA PRO A 16 -15.01 -18.54 -21.17
C PRO A 16 -14.84 -20.00 -20.72
N ASN A 17 -14.61 -20.94 -21.65
CA ASN A 17 -14.48 -22.35 -21.31
C ASN A 17 -13.05 -22.73 -20.87
N LEU A 18 -12.08 -21.84 -21.08
CA LEU A 18 -10.70 -22.07 -20.66
C LEU A 18 -10.48 -21.61 -19.21
N PRO A 19 -9.77 -22.40 -18.38
CA PRO A 19 -9.33 -21.95 -17.06
C PRO A 19 -8.52 -20.65 -17.12
N ILE A 20 -7.67 -20.51 -18.14
CA ILE A 20 -6.89 -19.30 -18.43
C ILE A 20 -7.22 -18.83 -19.85
N SER A 21 -7.61 -17.57 -20.01
CA SER A 21 -7.90 -16.97 -21.32
C SER A 21 -7.38 -15.53 -21.40
N GLU A 22 -7.00 -15.11 -22.61
CA GLU A 22 -6.87 -13.67 -22.89
C GLU A 22 -8.21 -12.96 -22.71
N PRO A 23 -8.24 -11.68 -22.32
CA PRO A 23 -9.47 -10.92 -22.27
C PRO A 23 -9.96 -10.58 -23.68
N VAL A 24 -11.24 -10.22 -23.80
CA VAL A 24 -11.77 -9.58 -25.03
C VAL A 24 -11.11 -8.21 -25.22
N GLU A 25 -11.07 -7.39 -24.16
CA GLU A 25 -10.37 -6.11 -24.12
C GLU A 25 -9.51 -6.06 -22.83
N PRO A 26 -8.19 -5.84 -22.94
CA PRO A 26 -7.33 -5.70 -21.77
C PRO A 26 -7.50 -4.33 -21.10
N ILE A 27 -7.29 -4.29 -19.79
CA ILE A 27 -7.22 -3.06 -19.02
C ILE A 27 -5.82 -2.46 -19.25
N ILE A 28 -5.74 -1.30 -19.90
CA ILE A 28 -4.47 -0.65 -20.21
C ILE A 28 -4.33 0.64 -19.38
N TYR A 29 -3.24 0.75 -18.63
CA TYR A 29 -2.80 1.97 -17.95
C TYR A 29 -1.61 2.59 -18.68
N TYR A 30 -1.60 3.91 -18.74
CA TYR A 30 -0.59 4.70 -19.43
C TYR A 30 0.13 5.61 -18.45
N LEU A 31 1.45 5.46 -18.35
CA LEU A 31 2.31 6.31 -17.55
C LEU A 31 2.64 7.59 -18.30
N ASP A 32 2.53 8.71 -17.60
CA ASP A 32 2.98 10.02 -18.07
C ASP A 32 4.44 9.98 -18.58
N PRO A 33 4.71 10.38 -19.83
CA PRO A 33 6.06 10.35 -20.40
C PRO A 33 7.04 11.27 -19.67
N GLY A 34 6.54 12.30 -18.97
CA GLY A 34 7.31 13.30 -18.24
C GLY A 34 7.92 12.83 -16.93
N VAL A 35 7.65 11.58 -16.50
CA VAL A 35 8.33 11.00 -15.33
C VAL A 35 9.82 10.82 -15.65
N PRO A 36 10.75 11.33 -14.81
CA PRO A 36 12.19 11.13 -15.01
C PRO A 36 12.64 9.74 -14.56
N GLU A 37 13.73 9.23 -15.15
CA GLU A 37 14.43 8.08 -14.56
C GLU A 37 15.17 8.47 -13.27
N PRO A 38 15.33 7.57 -12.29
CA PRO A 38 14.88 6.16 -12.28
C PRO A 38 13.43 5.94 -11.80
N VAL A 39 12.68 7.01 -11.54
CA VAL A 39 11.31 6.94 -11.01
C VAL A 39 10.36 6.34 -12.04
N LYS A 40 10.54 6.65 -13.33
CA LYS A 40 9.74 6.11 -14.44
C LYS A 40 9.77 4.58 -14.46
N THR A 41 10.97 3.99 -14.41
CA THR A 41 11.14 2.54 -14.33
C THR A 41 10.42 1.96 -13.10
N ALA A 42 10.59 2.56 -11.92
CA ALA A 42 9.95 2.10 -10.70
C ALA A 42 8.40 2.14 -10.77
N LEU A 43 7.82 3.20 -11.35
CA LEU A 43 6.36 3.28 -11.53
C LEU A 43 5.84 2.21 -12.49
N LEU A 44 6.51 2.01 -13.63
CA LEU A 44 6.14 0.96 -14.59
C LEU A 44 6.22 -0.44 -13.98
N GLU A 45 7.27 -0.74 -13.23
CA GLU A 45 7.44 -2.04 -12.58
C GLU A 45 6.39 -2.29 -11.51
N GLY A 46 6.16 -1.32 -10.62
CA GLY A 46 5.12 -1.43 -9.58
C GLY A 46 3.72 -1.58 -10.16
N ALA A 47 3.40 -0.83 -11.22
CA ALA A 47 2.12 -0.93 -11.90
C ALA A 47 1.88 -2.32 -12.51
N LYS A 48 2.93 -2.96 -13.06
CA LYS A 48 2.85 -4.28 -13.69
C LYS A 48 2.56 -5.43 -12.71
N TRP A 49 2.76 -5.23 -11.41
CA TRP A 49 2.43 -6.24 -10.40
C TRP A 49 0.96 -6.69 -10.47
N TRP A 50 0.04 -5.83 -10.92
CA TRP A 50 -1.36 -6.21 -11.10
C TRP A 50 -1.58 -7.32 -12.15
N ASP A 51 -0.73 -7.43 -13.17
CA ASP A 51 -0.83 -8.51 -14.16
C ASP A 51 -0.69 -9.90 -13.51
N GLU A 52 0.14 -10.02 -12.46
CA GLU A 52 0.27 -11.25 -11.68
C GLU A 52 -1.02 -11.58 -10.92
N ALA A 53 -1.70 -10.58 -10.35
CA ALA A 53 -2.98 -10.78 -9.67
C ALA A 53 -4.10 -11.18 -10.65
N PHE A 54 -4.16 -10.54 -11.83
CA PHE A 54 -5.11 -10.91 -12.89
C PHE A 54 -4.83 -12.31 -13.47
N ALA A 55 -3.56 -12.71 -13.55
CA ALA A 55 -3.19 -14.07 -13.94
C ALA A 55 -3.79 -15.12 -13.00
N GLN A 56 -3.77 -14.85 -11.70
CA GLN A 56 -4.38 -15.70 -10.68
C GLN A 56 -5.92 -15.71 -10.70
N ALA A 57 -6.56 -14.72 -11.35
CA ALA A 57 -8.00 -14.71 -11.65
C ALA A 57 -8.34 -15.42 -12.98
N GLY A 58 -7.37 -16.09 -13.60
CA GLY A 58 -7.58 -16.87 -14.82
C GLY A 58 -7.48 -16.06 -16.11
N TYR A 59 -6.82 -14.91 -16.07
CA TYR A 59 -6.53 -14.15 -17.29
C TYR A 59 -5.10 -14.32 -17.77
N LYS A 60 -4.88 -14.08 -19.06
CA LYS A 60 -3.55 -13.89 -19.63
C LYS A 60 -3.51 -12.51 -20.27
N ASN A 61 -2.50 -11.70 -19.96
CA ASN A 61 -2.34 -10.35 -20.54
C ASN A 61 -3.55 -9.43 -20.29
N ALA A 62 -4.22 -9.54 -19.14
CA ALA A 62 -5.40 -8.72 -18.86
C ALA A 62 -5.07 -7.31 -18.38
N PHE A 63 -3.90 -7.12 -17.75
CA PHE A 63 -3.49 -5.81 -17.26
C PHE A 63 -2.18 -5.40 -17.92
N ILE A 64 -2.19 -4.27 -18.63
CA ILE A 64 -1.05 -3.82 -19.43
C ILE A 64 -0.69 -2.40 -19.03
N VAL A 65 0.61 -2.15 -18.85
CA VAL A 65 1.14 -0.81 -18.56
C VAL A 65 2.05 -0.36 -19.69
N LYS A 66 1.80 0.84 -20.22
CA LYS A 66 2.55 1.46 -21.31
C LYS A 66 2.90 2.90 -20.96
N VAL A 67 3.77 3.53 -21.75
CA VAL A 67 3.93 5.00 -21.72
C VAL A 67 2.80 5.61 -22.55
N LEU A 68 2.24 6.74 -22.09
CA LEU A 68 1.21 7.47 -22.82
C LEU A 68 1.79 7.95 -24.18
N PRO A 69 1.10 7.69 -25.31
CA PRO A 69 1.55 8.18 -26.63
C PRO A 69 1.57 9.70 -26.72
N ASP A 70 2.50 10.26 -27.51
CA ASP A 70 2.68 11.72 -27.65
C ASP A 70 1.44 12.46 -28.19
N ASN A 71 0.55 11.76 -28.90
CA ASN A 71 -0.68 12.31 -29.46
C ASN A 71 -1.93 12.08 -28.59
N ALA A 72 -1.78 11.48 -27.40
CA ALA A 72 -2.88 11.24 -26.47
C ALA A 72 -2.95 12.35 -25.41
N ASP A 73 -4.16 12.85 -25.13
CA ASP A 73 -4.40 13.78 -24.03
C ASP A 73 -4.59 13.00 -22.71
N PRO A 74 -3.83 13.30 -21.63
CA PRO A 74 -4.00 12.65 -20.33
C PRO A 74 -5.43 12.74 -19.74
N MET A 75 -6.20 13.76 -20.11
CA MET A 75 -7.59 13.97 -19.68
C MET A 75 -8.62 13.23 -20.53
N ASP A 76 -8.22 12.63 -21.65
CA ASP A 76 -9.12 11.84 -22.50
C ASP A 76 -9.65 10.62 -21.74
N ILE A 77 -10.97 10.40 -21.81
CA ILE A 77 -11.65 9.32 -21.09
C ILE A 77 -11.21 7.92 -21.55
N ARG A 78 -10.67 7.79 -22.76
CA ARG A 78 -10.25 6.52 -23.35
C ARG A 78 -8.96 5.94 -22.74
N TYR A 79 -8.22 6.73 -21.97
CA TYR A 79 -6.94 6.33 -21.40
C TYR A 79 -7.02 6.29 -19.88
N ASN A 80 -6.74 5.15 -19.27
CA ASN A 80 -6.43 5.11 -17.84
C ASN A 80 -5.02 5.65 -17.64
N VAL A 81 -4.82 6.62 -16.76
CA VAL A 81 -3.55 7.39 -16.71
C VAL A 81 -2.92 7.33 -15.32
N ILE A 82 -1.61 7.11 -15.28
CA ILE A 82 -0.74 7.32 -14.14
C ILE A 82 -0.04 8.67 -14.35
N GLN A 83 -0.65 9.71 -13.80
CA GLN A 83 -0.21 11.10 -13.99
C GLN A 83 0.88 11.47 -12.99
N TRP A 84 1.92 12.12 -13.50
CA TRP A 84 3.02 12.63 -12.68
C TRP A 84 2.84 14.12 -12.43
N VAL A 85 2.80 14.52 -11.15
CA VAL A 85 2.58 15.93 -10.80
C VAL A 85 3.68 16.50 -9.93
N HIS A 86 4.15 17.68 -10.34
CA HIS A 86 5.02 18.53 -9.54
C HIS A 86 4.17 19.50 -8.74
N ARG A 87 4.45 19.61 -7.43
CA ARG A 87 3.74 20.52 -6.53
C ARG A 87 4.76 21.35 -5.76
N ALA A 88 4.38 22.59 -5.41
CA ALA A 88 5.21 23.46 -4.58
C ALA A 88 5.40 22.90 -3.16
N THR A 89 4.37 22.25 -2.63
CA THR A 89 4.39 21.57 -1.32
C THR A 89 4.00 20.10 -1.47
N ARG A 90 4.27 19.30 -0.44
CA ARG A 90 3.89 17.89 -0.41
C ARG A 90 2.36 17.78 -0.53
N GLY A 91 1.92 17.04 -1.56
CA GLY A 91 0.54 16.60 -1.72
C GLY A 91 0.40 15.10 -1.47
N TRP A 92 -0.84 14.66 -1.31
CA TRP A 92 -1.16 13.23 -1.35
C TRP A 92 -1.16 12.73 -2.79
N SER A 93 -0.89 11.45 -2.94
CA SER A 93 -1.21 10.70 -4.14
C SER A 93 -2.66 10.24 -4.06
N TYR A 94 -3.30 10.05 -5.22
CA TYR A 94 -4.69 9.63 -5.29
C TYR A 94 -4.92 8.74 -6.52
N GLY A 95 -5.62 7.63 -6.33
CA GLY A 95 -6.32 6.90 -7.37
C GLY A 95 -7.81 7.21 -7.33
N SER A 96 -8.38 7.61 -8.46
CA SER A 96 -9.80 7.91 -8.60
C SER A 96 -10.36 7.33 -9.89
N SER A 97 -11.66 7.07 -9.92
CA SER A 97 -12.32 6.46 -11.07
C SER A 97 -13.55 7.24 -11.51
N VAL A 98 -13.75 7.34 -12.81
CA VAL A 98 -15.04 7.70 -13.41
C VAL A 98 -15.84 6.41 -13.55
N ILE A 99 -16.98 6.33 -12.85
CA ILE A 99 -17.80 5.11 -12.76
C ILE A 99 -19.18 5.42 -13.33
N ASP A 100 -19.71 4.54 -14.17
CA ASP A 100 -21.13 4.60 -14.56
C ASP A 100 -21.99 4.12 -13.37
N PRO A 101 -22.79 5.01 -12.74
CA PRO A 101 -23.57 4.65 -11.55
C PRO A 101 -24.68 3.64 -11.83
N ARG A 102 -25.01 3.40 -13.11
CA ARG A 102 -26.08 2.48 -13.51
C ARG A 102 -25.60 1.03 -13.59
N THR A 103 -24.30 0.81 -13.77
CA THR A 103 -23.71 -0.52 -13.98
C THR A 103 -22.58 -0.84 -13.01
N GLY A 104 -21.95 0.17 -12.39
CA GLY A 104 -20.72 0.02 -11.63
C GLY A 104 -19.46 -0.12 -12.48
N GLU A 105 -19.57 0.04 -13.81
CA GLU A 105 -18.41 -0.04 -14.70
C GLU A 105 -17.47 1.16 -14.49
N ILE A 106 -16.20 0.88 -14.25
CA ILE A 106 -15.14 1.89 -14.27
C ILE A 106 -14.82 2.20 -15.73
N LEU A 107 -15.06 3.45 -16.13
CA LEU A 107 -14.82 3.96 -17.48
C LEU A 107 -13.41 4.52 -17.64
N LYS A 108 -12.86 5.11 -16.57
CA LYS A 108 -11.50 5.66 -16.52
C LYS A 108 -10.96 5.54 -15.10
N GLY A 109 -9.77 4.97 -14.97
CA GLY A 109 -8.90 5.11 -13.81
C GLY A 109 -7.94 6.28 -13.99
N HIS A 110 -7.84 7.14 -12.98
CA HIS A 110 -6.94 8.29 -12.98
C HIS A 110 -6.15 8.33 -11.69
N VAL A 111 -4.85 8.05 -11.82
CA VAL A 111 -3.87 8.11 -10.74
C VAL A 111 -3.10 9.42 -10.82
N THR A 112 -2.89 10.08 -9.68
CA THR A 112 -2.07 11.27 -9.54
C THR A 112 -0.96 11.02 -8.52
N LEU A 113 0.30 11.08 -8.96
CA LEU A 113 1.48 10.81 -8.12
C LEU A 113 2.34 12.06 -7.94
N GLY A 114 2.59 12.43 -6.69
CA GLY A 114 3.38 13.61 -6.33
C GLY A 114 4.89 13.39 -6.38
N SER A 115 5.61 14.24 -7.10
CA SER A 115 7.06 14.09 -7.31
C SER A 115 7.93 14.22 -6.07
N LEU A 116 7.43 14.87 -5.02
CA LEU A 116 8.17 15.12 -3.79
C LEU A 116 8.26 13.87 -2.90
N ARG A 117 7.49 12.81 -3.17
CA ARG A 117 7.40 11.64 -2.30
C ARG A 117 8.73 10.92 -2.14
N VAL A 118 9.43 10.66 -3.26
CA VAL A 118 10.72 9.97 -3.26
C VAL A 118 11.76 10.70 -2.39
N ARG A 119 11.73 12.05 -2.35
CA ARG A 119 12.64 12.84 -1.51
C ARG A 119 12.40 12.63 -0.03
N GLN A 120 11.14 12.49 0.38
CA GLN A 120 10.80 12.21 1.77
C GLN A 120 11.28 10.83 2.22
N ASP A 121 11.10 9.82 1.37
CA ASP A 121 11.51 8.45 1.70
C ASP A 121 13.04 8.36 1.78
N ILE A 122 13.77 9.06 0.90
CA ILE A 122 15.23 9.25 0.99
C ILE A 122 15.61 10.01 2.27
N LEU A 123 14.92 11.11 2.58
CA LEU A 123 15.17 11.91 3.78
C LEU A 123 15.07 11.08 5.06
N ILE A 124 14.03 10.25 5.19
CA ILE A 124 13.86 9.34 6.34
C ILE A 124 15.03 8.35 6.41
N ALA A 125 15.40 7.76 5.27
CA ALA A 125 16.49 6.78 5.21
C ALA A 125 17.84 7.40 5.59
N GLU A 126 18.15 8.59 5.08
CA GLU A 126 19.40 9.32 5.35
C GLU A 126 19.44 9.85 6.78
N ALA A 127 18.31 10.31 7.33
CA ALA A 127 18.19 10.70 8.72
C ALA A 127 18.48 9.53 9.68
N LEU A 128 18.03 8.31 9.34
CA LEU A 128 18.31 7.11 10.11
C LEU A 128 19.75 6.60 9.97
N ALA A 129 20.33 6.72 8.76
CA ALA A 129 21.62 6.10 8.43
C ALA A 129 22.85 6.98 8.72
N ALA A 130 22.72 8.30 8.69
CA ALA A 130 23.84 9.26 8.72
C ALA A 130 24.98 8.87 7.74
N PRO A 131 24.71 8.74 6.43
CA PRO A 131 25.57 8.00 5.50
C PRO A 131 26.80 8.77 5.00
N TYR A 132 26.97 10.05 5.35
CA TYR A 132 27.95 10.94 4.74
C TYR A 132 29.23 11.08 5.59
N LEU A 133 30.05 10.04 5.64
CA LEU A 133 31.30 10.01 6.42
C LEU A 133 32.43 10.83 5.75
N GLN A 134 32.51 10.76 4.42
CA GLN A 134 33.39 11.55 3.55
C GLN A 134 32.69 12.80 3.03
N GLY A 135 31.35 12.85 3.13
CA GLY A 135 30.55 14.01 2.81
C GLY A 135 29.96 14.02 1.40
N ASN A 136 30.23 13.02 0.57
CA ASN A 136 29.83 12.97 -0.84
C ASN A 136 29.33 11.61 -1.30
N GLU A 137 29.12 10.68 -0.37
CA GLU A 137 28.67 9.33 -0.66
C GLU A 137 27.33 9.32 -1.41
N VAL A 138 27.18 8.35 -2.31
CA VAL A 138 25.91 8.06 -2.95
C VAL A 138 25.28 6.88 -2.22
N ALA A 139 24.25 7.16 -1.42
CA ALA A 139 23.54 6.16 -0.62
C ALA A 139 22.60 5.30 -1.48
N LYS A 140 23.17 4.51 -2.40
CA LYS A 140 22.42 3.71 -3.40
C LYS A 140 21.39 2.77 -2.77
N THR A 141 21.71 2.16 -1.63
CA THR A 141 20.80 1.26 -0.90
C THR A 141 19.59 2.01 -0.34
N LEU A 142 19.79 3.21 0.20
CA LEU A 142 18.71 4.08 0.70
C LEU A 142 17.84 4.59 -0.44
N GLN A 143 18.45 4.98 -1.57
CA GLN A 143 17.72 5.35 -2.79
C GLN A 143 16.91 4.17 -3.34
N ALA A 144 17.46 2.95 -3.32
CA ALA A 144 16.75 1.75 -3.74
C ALA A 144 15.52 1.47 -2.85
N MET A 145 15.60 1.69 -1.53
CA MET A 145 14.45 1.60 -0.63
C MET A 145 13.35 2.61 -1.04
N ALA A 146 13.71 3.86 -1.33
CA ALA A 146 12.76 4.86 -1.80
C ALA A 146 12.12 4.47 -3.14
N LEU A 147 12.88 3.88 -4.08
CA LEU A 147 12.33 3.37 -5.34
C LEU A 147 11.39 2.18 -5.12
N ASN A 148 11.66 1.30 -4.14
CA ASN A 148 10.72 0.25 -3.76
C ASN A 148 9.42 0.82 -3.22
N ARG A 149 9.46 1.92 -2.47
CA ARG A 149 8.24 2.63 -2.07
C ARG A 149 7.48 3.19 -3.26
N ILE A 150 8.18 3.73 -4.25
CA ILE A 150 7.56 4.24 -5.48
C ILE A 150 6.87 3.12 -6.27
N ARG A 151 7.47 1.93 -6.37
CA ARG A 151 6.82 0.74 -6.95
C ARG A 151 5.51 0.41 -6.23
N GLN A 152 5.59 0.27 -4.90
CA GLN A 152 4.42 -0.02 -4.07
C GLN A 152 3.33 1.05 -4.17
N LEU A 153 3.72 2.33 -4.18
CA LEU A 153 2.78 3.44 -4.32
C LEU A 153 2.07 3.42 -5.68
N SER A 154 2.79 3.11 -6.77
CA SER A 154 2.16 2.97 -8.08
C SER A 154 1.11 1.85 -8.08
N ALA A 155 1.44 0.71 -7.49
CA ALA A 155 0.50 -0.41 -7.38
C ALA A 155 -0.73 -0.02 -6.52
N HIS A 156 -0.49 0.64 -5.39
CA HIS A 156 -1.51 1.11 -4.46
C HIS A 156 -2.55 2.02 -5.13
N GLU A 157 -2.09 3.11 -5.77
CA GLU A 157 -3.02 4.05 -6.38
C GLU A 157 -3.78 3.43 -7.55
N ILE A 158 -3.15 2.51 -8.30
CA ILE A 158 -3.84 1.75 -9.33
C ILE A 158 -4.92 0.84 -8.72
N GLY A 159 -4.68 0.23 -7.56
CA GLY A 159 -5.67 -0.59 -6.86
C GLY A 159 -6.97 0.17 -6.60
N HIS A 160 -6.89 1.43 -6.16
CA HIS A 160 -8.08 2.29 -6.04
C HIS A 160 -8.80 2.47 -7.38
N THR A 161 -8.05 2.66 -8.46
CA THR A 161 -8.64 2.78 -9.80
C THR A 161 -9.17 1.47 -10.39
N LEU A 162 -8.87 0.34 -9.76
CA LEU A 162 -9.46 -0.98 -10.03
C LEU A 162 -10.70 -1.25 -9.17
N GLY A 163 -11.09 -0.33 -8.29
CA GLY A 163 -12.25 -0.45 -7.40
C GLY A 163 -11.93 -0.98 -5.99
N ILE A 164 -10.65 -1.01 -5.61
CA ILE A 164 -10.19 -1.63 -4.36
C ILE A 164 -10.05 -0.58 -3.25
N ALA A 165 -10.67 -0.85 -2.10
CA ALA A 165 -10.52 -0.04 -0.89
C ALA A 165 -9.23 -0.36 -0.13
N HIS A 166 -8.84 0.51 0.79
CA HIS A 166 -7.74 0.19 1.71
C HIS A 166 -8.06 -1.04 2.56
N ASN A 167 -7.01 -1.79 2.89
CA ASN A 167 -7.05 -2.80 3.94
C ASN A 167 -5.93 -2.51 4.95
N PHE A 168 -6.30 -1.90 6.07
CA PHE A 168 -5.36 -1.49 7.11
C PHE A 168 -5.00 -2.61 8.09
N SER A 169 -5.58 -3.80 7.94
CA SER A 169 -5.17 -5.00 8.69
C SER A 169 -4.16 -5.87 7.92
N ALA A 170 -3.68 -5.42 6.75
CA ALA A 170 -2.75 -6.24 5.98
C ALA A 170 -1.33 -6.27 6.58
N SER A 171 -0.93 -5.25 7.34
CA SER A 171 0.38 -5.16 7.99
C SER A 171 0.60 -6.27 9.01
N VAL A 172 -0.43 -6.66 9.77
CA VAL A 172 -0.37 -7.78 10.71
C VAL A 172 -0.35 -9.14 10.01
N ALA A 173 -0.90 -9.22 8.79
CA ALA A 173 -0.93 -10.41 7.95
C ALA A 173 0.29 -10.50 7.00
N ASN A 174 1.50 -10.26 7.50
CA ASN A 174 2.74 -10.32 6.72
C ASN A 174 2.72 -9.39 5.47
N ARG A 175 2.16 -8.18 5.61
CA ARG A 175 2.03 -7.18 4.53
C ARG A 175 1.26 -7.76 3.33
N ALA A 176 0.10 -8.36 3.60
CA ALA A 176 -0.71 -9.11 2.64
C ALA A 176 -1.30 -8.27 1.49
N SER A 177 -1.15 -6.95 1.49
CA SER A 177 -1.82 -6.05 0.57
C SER A 177 -0.94 -4.85 0.23
N VAL A 178 -0.92 -4.42 -1.03
CA VAL A 178 -0.42 -3.10 -1.40
C VAL A 178 -1.39 -1.99 -1.00
N MET A 179 -2.65 -2.31 -0.69
CA MET A 179 -3.70 -1.38 -0.29
C MET A 179 -3.62 -0.93 1.18
N ASP A 180 -2.52 -1.26 1.85
CA ASP A 180 -2.19 -0.79 3.20
C ASP A 180 -1.24 0.43 3.15
N TYR A 181 -1.03 1.09 4.28
CA TYR A 181 -0.08 2.18 4.47
C TYR A 181 1.11 1.73 5.33
N PRO A 182 2.02 0.85 4.87
CA PRO A 182 3.10 0.38 5.73
C PRO A 182 4.12 1.49 6.00
N HIS A 183 4.63 1.53 7.24
CA HIS A 183 5.82 2.27 7.60
C HIS A 183 7.08 1.53 7.07
N PRO A 184 8.23 2.17 6.82
CA PRO A 184 9.43 1.43 6.42
C PRO A 184 9.86 0.43 7.51
N LEU A 185 9.90 -0.86 7.15
CA LEU A 185 10.40 -1.92 8.03
C LEU A 185 11.93 -2.00 7.94
N VAL A 186 12.58 -1.23 8.80
CA VAL A 186 14.05 -1.04 8.83
C VAL A 186 14.63 -1.40 10.19
N GLY A 187 15.90 -1.76 10.23
CA GLY A 187 16.62 -2.08 11.46
C GLY A 187 18.10 -1.77 11.34
N PHE A 188 18.90 -2.21 12.31
CA PHE A 188 20.36 -2.13 12.24
C PHE A 188 20.92 -3.55 12.22
N ASN A 189 21.95 -3.78 11.40
CA ASN A 189 22.66 -5.05 11.36
C ASN A 189 23.66 -5.15 12.53
N ASP A 190 24.36 -6.29 12.65
CA ASP A 190 25.35 -6.54 13.71
C ASP A 190 26.53 -5.55 13.72
N LYS A 191 26.74 -4.82 12.62
CA LYS A 191 27.77 -3.77 12.50
C LYS A 191 27.25 -2.37 12.87
N GLY A 192 25.98 -2.25 13.23
CA GLY A 192 25.34 -0.97 13.51
C GLY A 192 25.00 -0.15 12.26
N GLU A 193 24.99 -0.76 11.08
CA GLU A 193 24.60 -0.10 9.83
C GLU A 193 23.10 -0.28 9.58
N LEU A 194 22.44 0.73 9.00
CA LEU A 194 21.01 0.67 8.69
C LEU A 194 20.72 -0.40 7.62
N ASP A 195 19.89 -1.37 7.97
CA ASP A 195 19.33 -2.36 7.06
C ASP A 195 17.96 -1.90 6.55
N VAL A 196 17.91 -1.66 5.25
CA VAL A 196 16.71 -1.24 4.50
C VAL A 196 16.17 -2.31 3.56
N SER A 197 16.75 -3.52 3.56
CA SER A 197 16.41 -4.60 2.64
C SER A 197 14.94 -4.99 2.67
N ARG A 198 14.29 -4.85 3.84
CA ARG A 198 12.87 -5.16 4.06
C ARG A 198 11.98 -3.93 4.13
N GLY A 199 12.51 -2.74 3.83
CA GLY A 199 11.82 -1.45 4.04
C GLY A 199 10.40 -1.41 3.47
N TYR A 200 10.22 -1.91 2.25
CA TYR A 200 8.91 -2.07 1.62
C TYR A 200 8.79 -3.44 0.94
N ALA A 201 7.57 -3.98 0.92
CA ALA A 201 7.28 -5.23 0.24
C ALA A 201 7.44 -5.09 -1.28
N ASN A 202 7.74 -6.20 -1.95
CA ASN A 202 7.87 -6.28 -3.41
C ASN A 202 6.79 -7.21 -3.95
N GLY A 203 6.09 -6.78 -5.00
CA GLY A 203 5.01 -7.55 -5.64
C GLY A 203 3.65 -7.41 -4.96
N MET A 204 2.69 -8.19 -5.44
CA MET A 204 1.34 -8.29 -4.88
C MET A 204 1.33 -9.17 -3.64
N GLY A 205 0.49 -8.80 -2.67
CA GLY A 205 0.19 -9.65 -1.54
C GLY A 205 -0.97 -10.61 -1.80
N GLN A 206 -1.22 -11.52 -0.85
CA GLN A 206 -2.30 -12.49 -0.96
C GLN A 206 -3.69 -11.83 -0.98
N TRP A 207 -3.88 -10.74 -0.23
CA TRP A 207 -5.14 -9.99 -0.23
C TRP A 207 -5.43 -9.37 -1.59
N ASP A 208 -4.43 -8.74 -2.22
CA ASP A 208 -4.58 -8.11 -3.55
C ASP A 208 -5.05 -9.13 -4.59
N THR A 209 -4.46 -10.33 -4.56
CA THR A 209 -4.86 -11.45 -5.40
C THR A 209 -6.32 -11.85 -5.17
N GLN A 210 -6.73 -12.00 -3.90
CA GLN A 210 -8.07 -12.43 -3.56
C GLN A 210 -9.14 -11.40 -3.92
N VAL A 211 -8.84 -10.12 -3.74
CA VAL A 211 -9.73 -9.05 -4.16
C VAL A 211 -9.89 -9.03 -5.68
N ILE A 212 -8.82 -9.26 -6.45
CA ILE A 212 -8.93 -9.39 -7.90
C ILE A 212 -9.75 -10.62 -8.30
N LYS A 213 -9.58 -11.77 -7.62
CA LYS A 213 -10.43 -12.94 -7.85
C LYS A 213 -11.91 -12.62 -7.58
N TYR A 214 -12.21 -11.97 -6.48
CA TYR A 214 -13.58 -11.57 -6.12
C TYR A 214 -14.16 -10.59 -7.15
N GLY A 215 -13.38 -9.58 -7.54
CA GLY A 215 -13.84 -8.50 -8.41
C GLY A 215 -13.85 -8.82 -9.90
N TYR A 216 -13.00 -9.73 -10.39
CA TYR A 216 -12.72 -9.85 -11.84
C TYR A 216 -12.78 -11.27 -12.41
N SER A 217 -12.91 -12.32 -11.59
CA SER A 217 -13.08 -13.68 -12.11
C SER A 217 -14.33 -13.79 -12.98
N ASP A 218 -14.28 -14.69 -13.96
CA ASP A 218 -15.36 -14.89 -14.93
C ASP A 218 -16.29 -16.03 -14.49
N PHE A 219 -17.49 -15.66 -14.04
CA PHE A 219 -18.50 -16.60 -13.52
C PHE A 219 -19.71 -16.77 -14.46
N ARG A 220 -19.62 -16.39 -15.74
CA ARG A 220 -20.78 -16.34 -16.67
C ARG A 220 -21.57 -17.66 -16.81
N ASN A 221 -20.94 -18.80 -16.52
CA ASN A 221 -21.54 -20.13 -16.59
C ASN A 221 -21.66 -20.82 -15.22
N LEU A 222 -21.48 -20.07 -14.13
CA LEU A 222 -21.46 -20.56 -12.75
C LEU A 222 -22.46 -19.77 -11.91
N ASP A 223 -22.74 -20.26 -10.70
CA ASP A 223 -23.46 -19.47 -9.70
C ASP A 223 -22.50 -18.45 -9.08
N GLU A 224 -22.51 -17.22 -9.61
CA GLU A 224 -21.66 -16.12 -9.13
C GLU A 224 -21.78 -15.92 -7.61
N SER A 225 -22.96 -16.10 -7.01
CA SER A 225 -23.12 -15.90 -5.57
C SER A 225 -22.38 -16.98 -4.76
N ALA A 226 -22.43 -18.23 -5.22
CA ALA A 226 -21.72 -19.34 -4.59
C ALA A 226 -20.19 -19.20 -4.73
N GLU A 227 -19.71 -18.80 -5.91
CA GLU A 227 -18.27 -18.60 -6.17
C GLU A 227 -17.69 -17.44 -5.35
N LEU A 228 -18.41 -16.32 -5.27
CA LEU A 228 -18.00 -15.18 -4.44
C LEU A 228 -17.98 -15.56 -2.95
N ALA A 229 -18.96 -16.34 -2.47
CA ALA A 229 -18.98 -16.84 -1.10
C ALA A 229 -17.78 -17.78 -0.81
N ALA A 230 -17.40 -18.63 -1.77
CA ALA A 230 -16.24 -19.51 -1.64
C ALA A 230 -14.92 -18.73 -1.54
N ILE A 231 -14.76 -17.63 -2.30
CA ILE A 231 -13.60 -16.73 -2.19
C ILE A 231 -13.55 -16.09 -0.79
N LEU A 232 -14.68 -15.63 -0.25
CA LEU A 232 -14.72 -15.06 1.10
C LEU A 232 -14.37 -16.09 2.18
N ALA A 233 -14.85 -17.33 2.05
CA ALA A 233 -14.50 -18.42 2.96
C ALA A 233 -13.00 -18.78 2.89
N ASP A 234 -12.41 -18.78 1.70
CA ASP A 234 -10.96 -18.98 1.50
C ASP A 234 -10.14 -17.83 2.11
N ASN A 235 -10.63 -16.58 2.01
CA ASN A 235 -10.00 -15.43 2.67
C ASN A 235 -9.97 -15.59 4.19
N GLN A 236 -11.10 -16.02 4.77
CA GLN A 236 -11.19 -16.31 6.21
C GLN A 236 -10.25 -17.46 6.61
N ALA A 237 -10.19 -18.55 5.84
CA ALA A 237 -9.30 -19.68 6.11
C ALA A 237 -7.82 -19.29 6.04
N LYS A 238 -7.47 -18.29 5.22
CA LYS A 238 -6.12 -17.71 5.11
C LYS A 238 -5.82 -16.65 6.17
N GLY A 239 -6.77 -16.29 7.02
CA GLY A 239 -6.61 -15.24 8.03
C GLY A 239 -6.45 -13.85 7.41
N LEU A 240 -7.01 -13.63 6.22
CA LEU A 240 -6.95 -12.34 5.53
C LEU A 240 -8.07 -11.43 6.04
N GLU A 241 -7.81 -10.79 7.17
CA GLU A 241 -8.71 -9.80 7.76
C GLU A 241 -8.86 -8.55 6.87
N PHE A 242 -10.04 -7.93 6.91
CA PHE A 242 -10.34 -6.70 6.19
C PHE A 242 -10.98 -5.66 7.09
N ILE A 243 -10.26 -4.58 7.31
CA ILE A 243 -10.75 -3.38 7.99
C ILE A 243 -10.33 -2.16 7.19
N SER A 244 -11.29 -1.29 6.90
CA SER A 244 -11.14 -0.20 5.94
C SER A 244 -11.06 1.17 6.62
N ASP A 245 -11.11 2.23 5.81
CA ASP A 245 -10.87 3.62 6.24
C ASP A 245 -11.74 4.09 7.40
N SER A 246 -13.02 3.68 7.45
CA SER A 246 -13.99 4.10 8.46
C SER A 246 -13.51 3.83 9.88
N ASP A 247 -12.80 2.73 10.07
CA ASP A 247 -12.44 2.21 11.39
C ASP A 247 -10.97 2.43 11.71
N ALA A 248 -10.11 2.41 10.69
CA ALA A 248 -8.67 2.63 10.87
C ALA A 248 -8.32 4.11 11.06
N ARG A 249 -9.00 5.03 10.34
CA ARG A 249 -8.65 6.47 10.34
C ARG A 249 -9.37 7.27 11.42
N ALA A 250 -10.47 6.75 11.97
CA ALA A 250 -11.21 7.47 13.00
C ALA A 250 -10.29 7.75 14.20
N GLN A 251 -10.30 8.98 14.70
CA GLN A 251 -9.50 9.35 15.88
C GLN A 251 -9.87 8.51 17.11
N GLY A 252 -11.14 8.09 17.21
CA GLY A 252 -11.64 7.17 18.23
C GLY A 252 -11.75 5.72 17.76
N GLY A 253 -11.07 5.34 16.66
CA GLY A 253 -11.08 3.96 16.17
C GLY A 253 -10.47 3.02 17.21
N ALA A 254 -11.10 1.87 17.43
CA ALA A 254 -10.76 0.94 18.51
C ALA A 254 -10.17 -0.39 18.02
N HIS A 255 -10.03 -0.57 16.70
CA HIS A 255 -9.62 -1.86 16.13
C HIS A 255 -8.14 -2.14 16.44
N PRO A 256 -7.79 -3.33 16.97
CA PRO A 256 -6.43 -3.62 17.43
C PRO A 256 -5.40 -3.81 16.31
N THR A 257 -5.83 -4.15 15.10
CA THR A 257 -4.96 -4.49 13.97
C THR A 257 -5.02 -3.51 12.79
N ALA A 258 -5.96 -2.55 12.81
CA ALA A 258 -6.23 -1.68 11.66
C ALA A 258 -5.61 -0.29 11.85
N HIS A 259 -4.36 -0.14 11.41
CA HIS A 259 -3.57 1.06 11.64
C HIS A 259 -2.86 1.54 10.39
N LEU A 260 -2.63 2.85 10.32
CA LEU A 260 -1.84 3.46 9.27
C LEU A 260 -0.40 3.60 9.76
N TRP A 261 0.55 3.36 8.87
CA TRP A 261 1.98 3.50 9.14
C TRP A 261 2.45 2.62 10.29
N ASP A 262 2.02 1.36 10.25
CA ASP A 262 2.35 0.30 11.20
C ASP A 262 3.11 -0.84 10.51
N ASN A 263 3.70 -1.74 11.28
CA ASN A 263 4.25 -3.03 10.85
C ASN A 263 4.13 -4.07 11.97
N GLY A 264 4.34 -5.33 11.60
CA GLY A 264 4.38 -6.41 12.58
C GLY A 264 2.98 -6.80 13.05
N SER A 265 2.92 -7.82 13.91
CA SER A 265 1.65 -8.41 14.37
C SER A 265 1.15 -7.85 15.69
N SER A 266 1.94 -7.01 16.37
CA SER A 266 1.62 -6.43 17.66
C SER A 266 2.05 -4.96 17.70
N PRO A 267 1.08 -4.02 17.77
CA PRO A 267 1.41 -2.60 17.77
C PRO A 267 2.32 -2.15 18.93
N SER A 268 2.21 -2.78 20.10
CA SER A 268 3.05 -2.47 21.27
C SER A 268 4.48 -2.99 21.11
N GLU A 269 4.66 -4.20 20.58
CA GLU A 269 5.99 -4.74 20.29
C GLU A 269 6.69 -3.94 19.18
N GLU A 270 5.95 -3.54 18.16
CA GLU A 270 6.45 -2.69 17.09
C GLU A 270 6.84 -1.30 17.61
N LEU A 271 6.08 -0.72 18.54
CA LEU A 271 6.46 0.54 19.19
C LEU A 271 7.82 0.44 19.86
N LEU A 272 8.05 -0.62 20.64
CA LEU A 272 9.34 -0.84 21.30
C LEU A 272 10.47 -1.04 20.27
N ARG A 273 10.21 -1.72 19.16
CA ARG A 273 11.19 -1.91 18.08
C ARG A 273 11.54 -0.58 17.41
N VAL A 274 10.55 0.23 17.05
CA VAL A 274 10.74 1.53 16.40
C VAL A 274 11.43 2.52 17.34
N LEU A 275 11.14 2.49 18.64
CA LEU A 275 11.85 3.28 19.65
C LEU A 275 13.33 2.91 19.74
N LYS A 276 13.68 1.61 19.67
CA LYS A 276 15.09 1.15 19.61
C LYS A 276 15.81 1.64 18.35
N VAL A 277 15.16 1.52 17.18
CA VAL A 277 15.70 2.03 15.91
C VAL A 277 15.95 3.55 16.02
N ARG A 278 14.97 4.29 16.52
CA ARG A 278 15.06 5.73 16.75
C ARG A 278 16.21 6.08 17.70
N GLN A 279 16.34 5.39 18.83
CA GLN A 279 17.39 5.65 19.82
C GLN A 279 18.79 5.47 19.21
N GLN A 280 19.00 4.37 18.48
CA GLN A 280 20.26 4.09 17.80
C GLN A 280 20.58 5.17 16.76
N ALA A 281 19.62 5.51 15.90
CA ALA A 281 19.80 6.56 14.90
C ALA A 281 20.08 7.94 15.52
N LEU A 282 19.39 8.30 16.62
CA LEU A 282 19.65 9.56 17.34
C LEU A 282 21.04 9.61 17.99
N THR A 283 21.58 8.46 18.41
CA THR A 283 22.95 8.39 18.96
C THR A 283 23.98 8.72 17.90
N ASN A 284 23.71 8.33 16.65
CA ASN A 284 24.58 8.58 15.49
C ASN A 284 24.26 9.90 14.76
N PHE A 285 23.24 10.65 15.20
CA PHE A 285 22.79 11.85 14.52
C PHE A 285 23.82 12.98 14.64
N GLY A 286 24.18 13.60 13.53
CA GLY A 286 25.15 14.68 13.51
C GLY A 286 25.51 15.13 12.10
N ILE A 287 26.72 15.69 11.94
CA ILE A 287 27.18 16.27 10.67
C ILE A 287 27.14 15.28 9.49
N ASN A 288 27.27 13.97 9.75
CA ASN A 288 27.24 12.93 8.71
C ASN A 288 25.83 12.65 8.17
N ASN A 289 24.78 13.30 8.70
CA ASN A 289 23.44 13.27 8.11
C ASN A 289 23.29 14.22 6.91
N ILE A 290 24.25 15.14 6.70
CA ILE A 290 24.25 16.07 5.58
C ILE A 290 25.54 15.97 4.78
N LYS A 291 25.48 16.36 3.50
CA LYS A 291 26.66 16.36 2.62
C LYS A 291 27.61 17.50 2.96
N VAL A 292 28.87 17.36 2.58
CA VAL A 292 29.82 18.49 2.57
C VAL A 292 29.31 19.56 1.60
N GLY A 293 29.28 20.81 2.07
CA GLY A 293 28.72 21.95 1.34
C GLY A 293 27.25 22.26 1.65
N THR A 294 26.57 21.39 2.40
CA THR A 294 25.23 21.66 2.94
C THR A 294 25.30 22.59 4.16
N SER A 295 24.35 23.52 4.30
CA SER A 295 24.26 24.36 5.50
C SER A 295 23.90 23.53 6.74
N LEU A 296 24.56 23.82 7.86
CA LEU A 296 24.31 23.09 9.13
C LEU A 296 22.85 23.20 9.60
N SER A 297 22.14 24.27 9.23
CA SER A 297 20.70 24.41 9.51
C SER A 297 19.84 23.31 8.88
N GLN A 298 20.29 22.66 7.80
CA GLN A 298 19.55 21.54 7.19
C GLN A 298 19.55 20.27 8.05
N LEU A 299 20.33 20.21 9.13
CA LEU A 299 20.19 19.16 10.14
C LEU A 299 18.79 19.18 10.78
N GLU A 300 18.13 20.34 10.88
CA GLU A 300 16.76 20.42 11.39
C GLU A 300 15.79 19.59 10.54
N GLU A 301 15.91 19.67 9.22
CA GLU A 301 15.05 18.92 8.29
C GLU A 301 15.23 17.40 8.42
N MET A 302 16.45 16.95 8.77
CA MET A 302 16.77 15.55 9.03
C MET A 302 16.29 15.10 10.42
N LEU A 303 16.39 15.98 11.41
CA LEU A 303 16.07 15.67 12.80
C LEU A 303 14.58 15.38 13.00
N VAL A 304 13.69 16.17 12.40
CA VAL A 304 12.24 16.03 12.61
C VAL A 304 11.70 14.63 12.25
N PRO A 305 11.93 14.08 11.05
CA PRO A 305 11.44 12.73 10.72
C PRO A 305 12.07 11.64 11.57
N LEU A 306 13.34 11.79 11.99
CA LEU A 306 13.99 10.87 12.92
C LEU A 306 13.39 10.95 14.33
N TYR A 307 13.24 12.17 14.85
CA TYR A 307 12.71 12.42 16.19
C TYR A 307 11.27 11.92 16.32
N LEU A 308 10.46 12.08 15.27
CA LEU A 308 9.07 11.66 15.22
C LEU A 308 8.85 10.28 14.58
N PHE A 309 9.91 9.49 14.36
CA PHE A 309 9.84 8.21 13.65
C PHE A 309 8.87 7.20 14.25
N HIS A 310 8.57 7.32 15.55
CA HIS A 310 7.67 6.44 16.31
C HIS A 310 6.21 6.92 16.35
N ARG A 311 5.90 8.14 15.89
CA ARG A 311 4.65 8.84 16.25
C ARG A 311 3.37 8.05 15.91
N TYR A 312 3.35 7.42 14.73
CA TYR A 312 2.17 6.67 14.27
C TYR A 312 2.04 5.34 15.00
N GLN A 313 3.17 4.76 15.39
CA GLN A 313 3.17 3.54 16.18
C GLN A 313 2.60 3.75 17.59
N VAL A 314 2.76 4.96 18.15
CA VAL A 314 2.10 5.34 19.41
C VAL A 314 0.59 5.36 19.23
N GLU A 315 0.09 5.93 18.12
CA GLU A 315 -1.35 5.92 17.80
C GLU A 315 -1.89 4.48 17.70
N SER A 316 -1.16 3.59 17.03
CA SER A 316 -1.51 2.15 16.95
C SER A 316 -1.54 1.48 18.32
N ALA A 317 -0.53 1.71 19.16
CA ALA A 317 -0.43 1.09 20.49
C ALA A 317 -1.54 1.56 21.44
N VAL A 318 -1.90 2.86 21.40
CA VAL A 318 -2.96 3.41 22.26
C VAL A 318 -4.32 2.76 21.97
N LYS A 319 -4.60 2.41 20.71
CA LYS A 319 -5.86 1.74 20.32
C LYS A 319 -6.04 0.34 20.93
N LEU A 320 -4.98 -0.27 21.45
CA LEU A 320 -5.10 -1.52 22.20
C LEU A 320 -5.77 -1.31 23.55
N ILE A 321 -5.64 -0.12 24.16
CA ILE A 321 -6.21 0.20 25.48
C ILE A 321 -7.70 0.46 25.30
N ALA A 322 -8.55 -0.32 25.98
CA ALA A 322 -9.99 -0.34 25.76
C ALA A 322 -10.39 -0.57 24.29
N GLY A 323 -9.50 -1.21 23.50
CA GLY A 323 -9.76 -1.57 22.13
C GLY A 323 -10.86 -2.61 21.99
N VAL A 324 -11.43 -2.68 20.78
CA VAL A 324 -12.51 -3.60 20.42
C VAL A 324 -12.14 -4.28 19.10
N ASP A 325 -12.00 -5.59 19.15
CA ASP A 325 -11.74 -6.49 18.03
C ASP A 325 -13.07 -6.93 17.41
N TYR A 326 -13.23 -6.76 16.10
CA TYR A 326 -14.44 -7.14 15.38
C TYR A 326 -14.18 -7.29 13.89
N GLU A 327 -14.94 -8.16 13.24
CA GLU A 327 -14.92 -8.30 11.78
C GLU A 327 -16.15 -7.64 11.16
N TYR A 328 -16.09 -7.31 9.87
CA TYR A 328 -17.28 -6.93 9.08
C TYR A 328 -18.15 -8.17 8.81
N GLU A 329 -18.80 -8.68 9.85
CA GLU A 329 -19.60 -9.89 9.78
C GLU A 329 -20.90 -9.66 8.98
N VAL A 330 -21.26 -10.68 8.17
CA VAL A 330 -22.57 -10.80 7.55
C VAL A 330 -23.32 -11.93 8.24
N ARG A 331 -24.62 -11.74 8.48
CA ARG A 331 -25.46 -12.80 9.06
C ARG A 331 -25.48 -14.03 8.15
N GLY A 332 -24.84 -15.11 8.60
CA GLY A 332 -24.90 -16.44 7.98
C GLY A 332 -25.51 -17.49 8.92
N GLU A 333 -25.34 -18.76 8.58
CA GLU A 333 -25.74 -19.90 9.43
C GLU A 333 -24.72 -20.21 10.55
N GLY A 334 -23.52 -19.62 10.46
CA GLY A 334 -22.44 -19.80 11.45
C GLY A 334 -22.62 -18.99 12.74
N ALA A 335 -21.74 -19.26 13.71
CA ALA A 335 -21.68 -18.50 14.95
C ALA A 335 -21.17 -17.08 14.70
N VAL A 336 -21.81 -16.09 15.32
CA VAL A 336 -21.40 -14.68 15.32
C VAL A 336 -20.20 -14.52 16.27
N LYS A 337 -19.09 -13.98 15.77
CA LYS A 337 -17.90 -13.67 16.60
C LYS A 337 -18.19 -12.50 17.54
N GLY A 338 -18.87 -11.48 17.01
CA GLY A 338 -19.22 -10.26 17.72
C GLY A 338 -18.00 -9.40 18.06
N ALA A 339 -18.29 -8.22 18.59
CA ALA A 339 -17.26 -7.32 19.10
C ALA A 339 -16.70 -7.84 20.43
N GLN A 340 -15.38 -7.98 20.51
CA GLN A 340 -14.68 -8.47 21.69
C GLN A 340 -13.73 -7.40 22.22
N VAL A 341 -13.74 -7.20 23.54
CA VAL A 341 -12.76 -6.30 24.15
C VAL A 341 -11.38 -6.93 24.03
N VAL A 342 -10.38 -6.15 23.61
CA VAL A 342 -8.98 -6.58 23.52
C VAL A 342 -8.55 -7.23 24.83
N ALA A 343 -7.87 -8.38 24.76
CA ALA A 343 -7.51 -9.16 25.94
C ALA A 343 -6.70 -8.33 26.96
N LYS A 344 -7.00 -8.52 28.26
CA LYS A 344 -6.34 -7.79 29.36
C LYS A 344 -4.81 -7.75 29.24
N GLN A 345 -4.21 -8.88 28.87
CA GLN A 345 -2.75 -8.99 28.73
C GLN A 345 -2.21 -8.07 27.63
N THR A 346 -2.87 -8.01 26.47
CA THR A 346 -2.51 -7.12 25.36
C THR A 346 -2.63 -5.65 25.76
N GLN A 347 -3.68 -5.28 26.51
CA GLN A 347 -3.82 -3.92 27.03
C GLN A 347 -2.70 -3.57 28.03
N GLN A 348 -2.31 -4.51 28.90
CA GLN A 348 -1.21 -4.32 29.84
C GLN A 348 0.14 -4.16 29.12
N GLN A 349 0.37 -4.89 28.03
CA GLN A 349 1.56 -4.74 27.19
C GLN A 349 1.61 -3.37 26.50
N ALA A 350 0.47 -2.80 26.12
CA ALA A 350 0.42 -1.47 25.52
C ALA A 350 0.71 -0.33 26.53
N LEU A 351 0.52 -0.58 27.83
CA LEU A 351 0.79 0.37 28.91
C LEU A 351 2.23 0.34 29.43
N ALA A 352 2.95 -0.76 29.20
CA ALA A 352 4.31 -0.99 29.68
C ALA A 352 5.34 -0.36 28.73
#